data_AF-A0A6V7KQH9-F1
#
_entry.id   AF-A0A6V7KQH9-F1
#
_cell.length_a   1.000
_cell.length_b   1.000
_cell.length_c   1.000
_cell.angle_alpha   90.00
_cell.angle_beta   90.00
_cell.angle_gamma   90.00
#
_symmetry.space_group_name_H-M   'P 1'
#
loop_
_entity.id
_entity.type
_entity.pdbx_description
1 polymer ?
#
loop_
_entity_poly.entity_id
_entity_poly.type
_entity_poly.pdbx_seq_one_letter_code
_entity_poly.pdbx_strand_id
1 'polypeptide(L)'
;TRAGWDGKGSASRSALMDRLQRYLPPSIMLPPRRLQSLLSQAVEMQNQQCTYHISPNQATLESVSLLVDHNCSKEHFPCHTNQVLNDHCDEVWYCKFSPDGLKLATGSKDMTLIIWDVDPETLRVTHRKTLEGHTYGVALIAWSPDSSHLIACGPEDCPELWLWSINSRECELRIKFTQNTEDSLTACAWHRDAKKFVTGGIRGQFYQCDLDGNLVDTWEGVRVKSLCCRSDGKSVLAADTHHRIRSYNFEEMTDFT
;
A
#
# COMPACT_ATOMS: atom_id res chain seq x y z
N THR A 1 13.83 -8.17 -50.75
CA THR A 1 14.79 -8.91 -49.89
C THR A 1 14.05 -9.90 -49.00
N ARG A 2 14.08 -11.17 -49.42
CA ARG A 2 13.81 -12.47 -48.76
C ARG A 2 12.65 -12.75 -47.77
N ALA A 3 11.85 -11.81 -47.26
CA ALA A 3 10.82 -12.15 -46.25
C ALA A 3 9.33 -11.99 -46.65
N GLY A 4 9.00 -11.31 -47.76
CA GLY A 4 7.60 -11.21 -48.25
C GLY A 4 6.57 -10.79 -47.18
N TRP A 5 6.90 -9.76 -46.39
CA TRP A 5 6.10 -9.32 -45.24
C TRP A 5 5.37 -8.02 -45.59
N ASP A 6 4.03 -8.02 -45.52
CA ASP A 6 3.16 -6.89 -45.91
C ASP A 6 3.14 -5.71 -44.91
N GLY A 7 4.12 -5.64 -44.00
CA GLY A 7 4.28 -4.52 -43.06
C GLY A 7 3.46 -4.64 -41.76
N LYS A 8 3.20 -3.50 -41.11
CA LYS A 8 2.46 -3.37 -39.82
C LYS A 8 1.04 -2.84 -40.07
N GLY A 9 0.02 -3.50 -39.49
CA GLY A 9 -1.39 -3.09 -39.62
C GLY A 9 -2.36 -4.23 -39.33
N SER A 10 -3.66 -3.95 -39.30
CA SER A 10 -4.70 -4.97 -39.05
C SER A 10 -4.71 -6.07 -40.13
N ALA A 11 -4.53 -5.68 -41.40
CA ALA A 11 -4.49 -6.59 -42.54
C ALA A 11 -3.28 -7.54 -42.54
N SER A 12 -2.09 -7.06 -42.13
CA SER A 12 -0.90 -7.90 -42.06
C SER A 12 -0.94 -8.83 -40.84
N ARG A 13 -1.51 -8.37 -39.72
CA ARG A 13 -1.80 -9.20 -38.55
C ARG A 13 -2.82 -10.31 -38.87
N SER A 14 -3.88 -10.01 -39.61
CA SER A 14 -4.84 -11.04 -40.03
C SER A 14 -4.21 -12.10 -40.93
N ALA A 15 -3.38 -11.68 -41.90
CA ALA A 15 -2.68 -12.61 -42.78
C ALA A 15 -1.66 -13.50 -42.03
N LEU A 16 -1.00 -12.97 -41.00
CA LEU A 16 -0.11 -13.73 -40.13
C LEU A 16 -0.90 -14.79 -39.34
N MET A 17 -2.04 -14.41 -38.75
CA MET A 17 -2.87 -15.32 -37.97
C MET A 17 -3.45 -16.45 -38.83
N ASP A 18 -3.89 -16.14 -40.05
CA ASP A 18 -4.35 -17.15 -41.03
C ASP A 18 -3.23 -18.12 -41.43
N ARG A 19 -1.98 -17.66 -41.49
CA ARG A 19 -0.82 -18.53 -41.73
C ARG A 19 -0.49 -19.41 -40.52
N LEU A 20 -0.47 -18.84 -39.32
CA LEU A 20 -0.21 -19.58 -38.07
C LEU A 20 -1.25 -20.69 -37.84
N GLN A 21 -2.50 -20.43 -38.20
CA GLN A 21 -3.60 -21.39 -38.09
C GLN A 21 -3.39 -22.65 -38.96
N ARG A 22 -2.58 -22.58 -40.04
CA ARG A 22 -2.25 -23.74 -40.87
C ARG A 22 -1.23 -24.68 -40.23
N TYR A 23 -0.47 -24.21 -39.25
CA TYR A 23 0.60 -24.98 -38.59
C TYR A 23 0.15 -25.63 -37.28
N LEU A 24 -1.10 -25.40 -36.86
CA LEU A 24 -1.66 -25.98 -35.64
C LEU A 24 -2.48 -27.26 -35.96
N PRO A 25 -2.38 -28.31 -35.12
CA PRO A 25 -3.03 -29.60 -35.36
C PRO A 25 -4.56 -29.50 -35.34
N PRO A 26 -5.30 -30.45 -35.98
CA PRO A 26 -6.76 -30.44 -36.08
C PRO A 26 -7.50 -30.46 -34.74
N SER A 27 -6.88 -30.97 -33.68
CA SER A 27 -7.40 -30.91 -32.31
C SER A 27 -7.44 -29.48 -31.75
N ILE A 28 -6.70 -28.55 -32.35
CA ILE A 28 -6.62 -27.11 -32.07
C ILE A 28 -7.21 -26.31 -33.25
N MET A 29 -7.86 -26.97 -34.24
CA MET A 29 -8.55 -26.28 -35.34
C MET A 29 -9.80 -25.58 -34.81
N LEU A 30 -9.57 -24.37 -34.35
CA LEU A 30 -10.56 -23.31 -34.32
C LEU A 30 -10.94 -23.05 -35.80
N PRO A 31 -12.23 -23.00 -36.21
CA PRO A 31 -12.62 -22.49 -37.53
C PRO A 31 -11.95 -21.14 -37.85
N PRO A 32 -11.81 -20.76 -39.13
CA PRO A 32 -11.18 -19.50 -39.51
C PRO A 32 -11.78 -18.36 -38.67
N ARG A 33 -10.92 -17.53 -38.07
CA ARG A 33 -11.29 -16.44 -37.16
C ARG A 33 -11.89 -16.83 -35.81
N ARG A 34 -11.97 -18.11 -35.41
CA ARG A 34 -12.55 -18.48 -34.09
C ARG A 34 -11.68 -18.03 -32.92
N LEU A 35 -10.35 -17.95 -33.04
CA LEU A 35 -9.52 -17.32 -32.01
C LEU A 35 -9.88 -15.83 -31.85
N GLN A 36 -10.03 -15.11 -32.95
CA GLN A 36 -10.44 -13.70 -32.93
C GLN A 36 -11.85 -13.55 -32.34
N SER A 37 -12.77 -14.46 -32.67
CA SER A 37 -14.12 -14.51 -32.12
C SER A 37 -14.13 -14.78 -30.61
N LEU A 38 -13.31 -15.72 -30.13
CA LEU A 38 -13.17 -16.01 -28.71
C LEU A 38 -12.55 -14.83 -27.95
N LEU A 39 -11.53 -14.19 -28.53
CA LEU A 39 -10.93 -13.00 -27.92
C LEU A 39 -11.93 -11.84 -27.88
N SER A 40 -12.71 -11.61 -28.95
CA SER A 40 -13.76 -10.58 -28.94
C SER A 40 -14.84 -10.88 -27.90
N GLN A 41 -15.24 -12.15 -27.75
CA GLN A 41 -16.18 -12.57 -26.72
C GLN A 41 -15.60 -12.38 -25.32
N ALA A 42 -14.31 -12.64 -25.11
CA ALA A 42 -13.65 -12.41 -23.83
C ALA A 42 -13.62 -10.92 -23.46
N VAL A 43 -13.30 -10.04 -24.42
CA VAL A 43 -13.36 -8.59 -24.22
C VAL A 43 -14.79 -8.11 -23.95
N GLU A 44 -15.78 -8.66 -24.66
CA GLU A 44 -17.19 -8.34 -24.46
C GLU A 44 -17.69 -8.80 -23.08
N MET A 45 -17.35 -10.01 -22.65
CA MET A 45 -17.64 -10.50 -21.30
C MET A 45 -16.97 -9.62 -20.24
N GLN A 46 -15.72 -9.22 -20.45
CA GLN A 46 -15.02 -8.34 -19.52
C GLN A 46 -15.68 -6.96 -19.41
N ASN A 47 -16.12 -6.39 -20.53
CA ASN A 47 -16.88 -5.14 -20.54
C ASN A 47 -18.23 -5.29 -19.80
N GLN A 48 -18.91 -6.43 -19.94
CA GLN A 48 -20.20 -6.71 -19.29
C GLN A 48 -20.06 -7.02 -17.79
N GLN A 49 -18.99 -7.72 -17.39
CA GLN A 49 -18.74 -8.10 -16.00
C GLN A 49 -18.07 -6.98 -15.18
N CYS A 50 -17.53 -5.96 -15.84
CA CYS A 50 -16.97 -4.81 -15.16
C CYS A 50 -18.11 -3.98 -14.53
N THR A 51 -18.23 -4.06 -13.22
CA THR A 51 -19.24 -3.37 -12.39
C THR A 51 -19.12 -1.84 -12.41
N TYR A 52 -18.07 -1.28 -13.03
CA TYR A 52 -17.72 0.15 -12.98
C TYR A 52 -17.82 0.87 -14.34
N HIS A 53 -18.27 0.19 -15.40
CA HIS A 53 -18.42 0.83 -16.71
C HIS A 53 -19.59 1.84 -16.73
N ILE A 54 -19.26 3.13 -16.64
CA ILE A 54 -20.18 4.25 -16.94
C ILE A 54 -19.85 4.87 -18.33
N SER A 55 -18.73 4.48 -18.95
CA SER A 55 -18.30 5.02 -20.26
C SER A 55 -18.95 4.30 -21.45
N PRO A 56 -19.42 5.02 -22.49
CA PRO A 56 -19.95 4.45 -23.72
C PRO A 56 -18.89 3.86 -24.66
N ASN A 57 -17.59 4.05 -24.39
CA ASN A 57 -16.53 3.51 -25.24
C ASN A 57 -16.29 2.03 -24.96
N GLN A 58 -16.89 1.18 -25.79
CA GLN A 58 -16.63 -0.25 -25.84
C GLN A 58 -15.16 -0.50 -26.18
N ALA A 59 -14.46 -1.15 -25.25
CA ALA A 59 -13.07 -1.50 -25.47
C ALA A 59 -12.99 -2.56 -26.59
N THR A 60 -12.10 -2.36 -27.56
CA THR A 60 -11.92 -3.26 -28.72
C THR A 60 -10.66 -4.09 -28.54
N LEU A 61 -10.52 -5.19 -29.31
CA LEU A 61 -9.34 -6.05 -29.28
C LEU A 61 -8.00 -5.31 -29.51
N GLU A 62 -8.04 -4.13 -30.12
CA GLU A 62 -6.84 -3.33 -30.39
C GLU A 62 -6.44 -2.44 -29.21
N SER A 63 -7.35 -2.21 -28.26
CA SER A 63 -7.18 -1.30 -27.13
C SER A 63 -7.25 -1.98 -25.76
N VAL A 64 -7.39 -3.32 -25.71
CA VAL A 64 -7.58 -4.09 -24.48
C VAL A 64 -6.40 -5.00 -24.22
N SER A 65 -5.92 -4.99 -22.97
CA SER A 65 -5.08 -6.03 -22.42
C SER A 65 -5.94 -7.01 -21.64
N LEU A 66 -5.96 -8.29 -22.05
CA LEU A 66 -6.67 -9.36 -21.34
C LEU A 66 -6.05 -9.72 -19.98
N LEU A 67 -4.94 -9.09 -19.61
CA LEU A 67 -4.33 -9.20 -18.28
C LEU A 67 -4.89 -8.19 -17.28
N VAL A 68 -5.62 -7.20 -17.76
CA VAL A 68 -6.29 -6.19 -16.92
C VAL A 68 -7.76 -6.59 -16.89
N ASP A 69 -8.42 -6.50 -15.74
CA ASP A 69 -9.83 -6.84 -15.52
C ASP A 69 -10.79 -5.65 -15.78
N HIS A 70 -10.30 -4.41 -15.77
CA HIS A 70 -11.06 -3.21 -16.13
C HIS A 70 -10.29 -2.23 -17.04
N ASN A 71 -10.97 -1.55 -17.96
CA ASN A 71 -10.38 -0.49 -18.79
C ASN A 71 -10.91 0.92 -18.45
N CYS A 72 -11.64 1.05 -17.33
CA CYS A 72 -12.14 2.34 -16.86
C CYS A 72 -10.98 3.26 -16.49
N SER A 73 -10.96 4.48 -17.05
CA SER A 73 -9.97 5.48 -16.64
C SER A 73 -10.26 5.94 -15.21
N LYS A 74 -9.22 6.44 -14.52
CA LYS A 74 -9.33 6.94 -13.13
C LYS A 74 -10.45 7.98 -12.95
N GLU A 75 -10.77 8.73 -13.99
CA GLU A 75 -11.82 9.76 -14.01
C GLU A 75 -13.24 9.17 -14.01
N HIS A 76 -13.40 7.90 -14.40
CA HIS A 76 -14.68 7.21 -14.46
C HIS A 76 -14.92 6.25 -13.28
N PHE A 77 -14.01 6.17 -12.31
CA PHE A 77 -14.28 5.43 -11.08
C PHE A 77 -15.29 6.22 -10.24
N PRO A 78 -16.52 5.72 -10.02
CA PRO A 78 -17.51 6.43 -9.23
C PRO A 78 -17.09 6.42 -7.76
N CYS A 79 -16.39 7.46 -7.30
CA CYS A 79 -16.21 7.73 -5.89
C CYS A 79 -17.27 8.73 -5.42
N HIS A 80 -17.98 8.38 -4.37
CA HIS A 80 -18.88 9.30 -3.68
C HIS A 80 -18.52 9.29 -2.20
N THR A 81 -18.67 10.44 -1.55
CA THR A 81 -18.46 10.54 -0.11
C THR A 81 -19.58 9.81 0.61
N ASN A 82 -19.26 8.68 1.25
CA ASN A 82 -20.21 7.95 2.07
C ASN A 82 -20.39 8.62 3.45
N GLN A 83 -19.30 9.15 4.02
CA GLN A 83 -19.31 9.77 5.34
C GLN A 83 -18.27 10.88 5.47
N VAL A 84 -18.55 11.86 6.32
CA VAL A 84 -17.62 12.92 6.74
C VAL A 84 -17.41 12.78 8.25
N LEU A 85 -16.14 12.67 8.67
CA LEU A 85 -15.74 12.52 10.08
C LEU A 85 -15.17 13.86 10.56
N ASN A 86 -15.76 14.46 11.60
CA ASN A 86 -15.45 15.83 12.04
C ASN A 86 -14.98 15.89 13.50
N ASP A 87 -14.51 14.77 14.04
CA ASP A 87 -14.21 14.64 15.47
C ASP A 87 -12.83 15.22 15.85
N HIS A 88 -11.92 15.39 14.88
CA HIS A 88 -10.65 16.07 15.10
C HIS A 88 -10.83 17.60 15.17
N CYS A 89 -10.03 18.24 16.02
CA CYS A 89 -10.10 19.68 16.28
C CYS A 89 -9.08 20.49 15.46
N ASP A 90 -8.21 19.84 14.71
CA ASP A 90 -7.17 20.45 13.87
C ASP A 90 -6.87 19.56 12.63
N GLU A 91 -5.86 19.93 11.86
CA GLU A 91 -5.39 19.23 10.65
C GLU A 91 -5.12 17.74 10.90
N VAL A 92 -5.84 16.88 10.15
CA VAL A 92 -5.55 15.44 10.08
C VAL A 92 -4.38 15.23 9.13
N TRP A 93 -3.22 14.86 9.67
CA TRP A 93 -2.01 14.66 8.87
C TRP A 93 -1.91 13.26 8.28
N TYR A 94 -2.50 12.27 8.94
CA TYR A 94 -2.38 10.88 8.50
C TYR A 94 -3.62 10.06 8.79
N CYS A 95 -3.93 9.12 7.90
CA CYS A 95 -4.97 8.13 8.12
C CYS A 95 -4.57 6.77 7.53
N LYS A 96 -4.94 5.68 8.19
CA LYS A 96 -4.62 4.33 7.71
C LYS A 96 -5.63 3.31 8.23
N PHE A 97 -6.14 2.47 7.33
CA PHE A 97 -6.92 1.29 7.70
C PHE A 97 -6.02 0.21 8.29
N SER A 98 -6.55 -0.56 9.23
CA SER A 98 -5.92 -1.79 9.70
C SER A 98 -5.86 -2.83 8.57
N PRO A 99 -4.89 -3.77 8.60
CA PRO A 99 -4.79 -4.83 7.59
C PRO A 99 -6.04 -5.71 7.48
N ASP A 100 -6.81 -5.89 8.56
CA ASP A 100 -8.10 -6.61 8.55
C ASP A 100 -9.24 -5.79 7.93
N GLY A 101 -9.05 -4.49 7.68
CA GLY A 101 -10.06 -3.57 7.14
C GLY A 101 -11.17 -3.18 8.12
N LEU A 102 -11.12 -3.67 9.37
CA LEU A 102 -12.17 -3.48 10.36
C LEU A 102 -11.99 -2.21 11.20
N LYS A 103 -10.85 -1.54 11.09
CA LYS A 103 -10.52 -0.33 11.85
C LYS A 103 -9.87 0.71 10.96
N LEU A 104 -10.09 1.96 11.31
CA LEU A 104 -9.38 3.11 10.75
C LEU A 104 -8.68 3.84 11.89
N ALA A 105 -7.44 4.27 11.68
CA ALA A 105 -6.75 5.17 12.58
C ALA A 105 -6.53 6.51 11.88
N THR A 106 -6.77 7.61 12.58
CA THR A 106 -6.51 8.97 12.12
C THR A 106 -5.64 9.69 13.15
N GLY A 107 -4.60 10.36 12.66
CA GLY A 107 -3.64 11.13 13.46
C GLY A 107 -3.71 12.59 13.08
N SER A 108 -3.75 13.45 14.09
CA SER A 108 -3.98 14.88 13.92
C SER A 108 -2.93 15.72 14.64
N LYS A 109 -2.83 16.96 14.19
CA LYS A 109 -2.05 18.02 14.82
C LYS A 109 -2.59 18.41 16.20
N ASP A 110 -3.85 18.10 16.51
CA ASP A 110 -4.48 18.30 17.81
C ASP A 110 -3.91 17.39 18.94
N MET A 111 -2.83 16.65 18.66
CA MET A 111 -2.15 15.74 19.58
C MET A 111 -2.99 14.52 19.97
N THR A 112 -4.01 14.20 19.17
CA THR A 112 -4.83 13.00 19.37
C THR A 112 -4.69 12.02 18.21
N LEU A 113 -4.89 10.75 18.55
CA LEU A 113 -5.09 9.67 17.58
C LEU A 113 -6.49 9.10 17.79
N ILE A 114 -7.34 9.12 16.77
CA ILE A 114 -8.68 8.51 16.86
C ILE A 114 -8.68 7.15 16.18
N ILE A 115 -9.20 6.16 16.89
CA ILE A 115 -9.54 4.85 16.33
C ILE A 115 -11.02 4.82 16.03
N TRP A 116 -11.33 4.30 14.84
CA TRP A 116 -12.67 4.10 14.35
C TRP A 116 -12.90 2.63 14.05
N ASP A 117 -14.10 2.13 14.35
CA ASP A 117 -14.56 0.82 13.89
C ASP A 117 -15.20 0.98 12.49
N VAL A 118 -14.92 0.02 11.61
CA VAL A 118 -15.39 -0.01 10.23
C VAL A 118 -16.29 -1.24 10.07
N ASP A 119 -17.55 -1.02 9.72
CA ASP A 119 -18.47 -2.09 9.41
C ASP A 119 -18.21 -2.60 7.97
N PRO A 120 -17.82 -3.86 7.77
CA PRO A 120 -17.47 -4.38 6.44
C PRO A 120 -18.69 -4.52 5.51
N GLU A 121 -19.92 -4.61 6.06
CA GLU A 121 -21.13 -4.75 5.26
C GLU A 121 -21.65 -3.37 4.82
N THR A 122 -21.74 -2.45 5.77
CA THR A 122 -22.31 -1.11 5.50
C THR A 122 -21.26 -0.07 5.09
N LEU A 123 -19.97 -0.40 5.25
CA LEU A 123 -18.82 0.50 5.07
C LEU A 123 -18.92 1.78 5.89
N ARG A 124 -19.71 1.77 6.96
CA ARG A 124 -19.86 2.89 7.89
C ARG A 124 -18.73 2.89 8.89
N VAL A 125 -18.28 4.09 9.24
CA VAL A 125 -17.20 4.32 10.19
C VAL A 125 -17.78 4.92 11.45
N THR A 126 -17.51 4.30 12.61
CA THR A 126 -18.00 4.77 13.91
C THR A 126 -16.83 5.10 14.83
N HIS A 127 -16.97 6.17 15.61
CA HIS A 127 -15.97 6.55 16.60
C HIS A 127 -15.88 5.46 17.67
N ARG A 128 -14.68 4.90 17.85
CA ARG A 128 -14.42 3.89 18.88
C ARG A 128 -13.77 4.54 20.10
N LYS A 129 -12.67 5.24 19.89
CA LYS A 129 -11.85 5.80 20.98
C LYS A 129 -10.94 6.92 20.48
N THR A 130 -10.82 7.97 21.28
CA THR A 130 -9.76 8.98 21.15
C THR A 130 -8.62 8.59 22.09
N LEU A 131 -7.41 8.45 21.54
CA LEU A 131 -6.17 8.21 22.25
C LEU A 131 -5.47 9.55 22.45
N GLU A 132 -5.39 9.96 23.71
CA GLU A 132 -4.78 11.21 24.15
C GLU A 132 -3.48 10.92 24.92
N GLY A 133 -2.70 11.97 25.21
CA GLY A 133 -1.44 11.86 25.96
C GLY A 133 -0.18 11.95 25.10
N HIS A 134 -0.32 12.18 23.80
CA HIS A 134 0.78 12.57 22.93
C HIS A 134 1.20 14.01 23.26
N THR A 135 2.50 14.24 23.35
CA THR A 135 3.08 15.56 23.62
C THR A 135 3.19 16.43 22.36
N TYR A 136 3.12 15.79 21.19
CA TYR A 136 3.17 16.39 19.86
C TYR A 136 2.03 15.84 19.00
N GLY A 137 1.76 16.51 17.87
CA GLY A 137 0.83 16.01 16.86
C GLY A 137 1.23 14.65 16.30
N VAL A 138 0.27 13.88 15.80
CA VAL A 138 0.52 12.56 15.22
C VAL A 138 0.67 12.69 13.71
N ALA A 139 1.91 12.53 13.21
CA ALA A 139 2.24 12.75 11.80
C ALA A 139 2.27 11.48 10.96
N LEU A 140 2.52 10.32 11.56
CA LEU A 140 2.55 9.05 10.84
C LEU A 140 2.02 7.91 11.71
N ILE A 141 1.29 6.99 11.07
CA ILE A 141 0.67 5.84 11.73
C ILE A 141 1.00 4.55 10.97
N ALA A 142 1.40 3.52 11.71
CA ALA A 142 1.64 2.18 11.17
C ALA A 142 0.94 1.11 12.00
N TRP A 143 -0.02 0.42 11.36
CA TRP A 143 -0.65 -0.78 11.92
C TRP A 143 0.29 -1.97 11.86
N SER A 144 0.26 -2.80 12.90
CA SER A 144 0.90 -4.10 12.88
C SER A 144 0.20 -5.02 11.86
N PRO A 145 0.92 -5.98 11.26
CA PRO A 145 0.35 -6.88 10.25
C PRO A 145 -0.81 -7.75 10.73
N ASP A 146 -0.92 -7.98 12.04
CA ASP A 146 -1.99 -8.73 12.71
C ASP A 146 -3.15 -7.83 13.19
N SER A 147 -3.10 -6.51 12.90
CA SER A 147 -4.13 -5.53 13.26
C SER A 147 -4.36 -5.33 14.77
N SER A 148 -3.45 -5.82 15.61
CA SER A 148 -3.56 -5.79 17.07
C SER A 148 -2.90 -4.56 17.70
N HIS A 149 -1.89 -4.02 17.04
CA HIS A 149 -1.04 -2.95 17.53
C HIS A 149 -0.94 -1.81 16.52
N LEU A 150 -0.65 -0.62 17.04
CA LEU A 150 -0.48 0.59 16.26
C LEU A 150 0.69 1.40 16.77
N ILE A 151 1.53 1.83 15.84
CA ILE A 151 2.58 2.79 16.12
C ILE A 151 2.14 4.15 15.62
N ALA A 152 2.31 5.15 16.47
CA ALA A 152 2.17 6.56 16.15
C ALA A 152 3.52 7.25 16.26
N CYS A 153 3.88 8.05 15.26
CA CYS A 153 5.09 8.87 15.22
C CYS A 153 4.69 10.35 15.14
N GLY A 154 5.49 11.20 15.76
CA GLY A 154 5.29 12.64 15.73
C GLY A 154 5.94 13.33 14.52
N PRO A 155 5.86 14.67 14.46
CA PRO A 155 6.49 15.48 13.42
C PRO A 155 8.02 15.54 13.59
N GLU A 156 8.68 16.31 12.73
CA GLU A 156 10.16 16.40 12.62
C GLU A 156 10.91 16.69 13.92
N ASP A 157 10.31 17.36 14.90
CA ASP A 157 10.96 17.66 16.18
C ASP A 157 10.52 16.72 17.33
N CYS A 158 9.81 15.63 17.02
CA CYS A 158 9.33 14.69 18.02
C CYS A 158 10.32 13.52 18.21
N PRO A 159 10.95 13.39 19.40
CA PRO A 159 11.81 12.25 19.76
C PRO A 159 11.02 11.07 20.30
N GLU A 160 9.69 11.15 20.32
CA GLU A 160 8.80 10.17 20.95
C GLU A 160 8.06 9.36 19.89
N LEU A 161 7.89 8.06 20.18
CA LEU A 161 7.07 7.13 19.42
C LEU A 161 6.14 6.42 20.41
N TRP A 162 4.88 6.23 20.02
CA TRP A 162 3.88 5.59 20.87
C TRP A 162 3.40 4.29 20.25
N LEU A 163 3.45 3.21 21.03
CA LEU A 163 2.90 1.91 20.68
C LEU A 163 1.61 1.66 21.48
N TRP A 164 0.50 1.49 20.76
CA TRP A 164 -0.82 1.24 21.32
C TRP A 164 -1.26 -0.19 21.06
N SER A 165 -1.94 -0.78 22.05
CA SER A 165 -2.65 -2.06 21.93
C SER A 165 -4.12 -1.81 21.63
N ILE A 166 -4.62 -2.29 20.50
CA ILE A 166 -5.98 -2.01 20.01
C ILE A 166 -6.91 -3.24 20.14
N ASN A 167 -6.39 -4.36 20.65
CA ASN A 167 -7.20 -5.54 20.97
C ASN A 167 -8.27 -5.23 22.01
N SER A 168 -7.92 -4.46 23.04
CA SER A 168 -8.85 -4.06 24.09
C SER A 168 -9.78 -2.95 23.63
N ARG A 169 -10.98 -2.87 24.22
CA ARG A 169 -11.90 -1.77 23.93
C ARG A 169 -11.35 -0.42 24.40
N GLU A 170 -10.52 -0.41 25.43
CA GLU A 170 -9.95 0.80 26.00
C GLU A 170 -8.78 1.38 25.19
N CYS A 171 -8.18 0.59 24.29
CA CYS A 171 -6.98 0.94 23.51
C CYS A 171 -5.85 1.49 24.41
N GLU A 172 -4.99 0.60 24.90
CA GLU A 172 -4.01 0.94 25.94
C GLU A 172 -2.67 1.35 25.35
N LEU A 173 -2.06 2.41 25.90
CA LEU A 173 -0.68 2.77 25.59
C LEU A 173 0.24 1.72 26.22
N ARG A 174 0.94 0.95 25.37
CA ARG A 174 1.93 -0.01 25.85
C ARG A 174 3.25 0.67 26.12
N ILE A 175 3.73 1.46 25.16
CA ILE A 175 5.10 1.99 25.17
C ILE A 175 5.12 3.40 24.66
N LYS A 176 5.87 4.21 25.38
CA LYS A 176 6.37 5.50 24.93
C LYS A 176 7.88 5.36 24.75
N PHE A 177 8.32 5.22 23.51
CA PHE A 177 9.71 5.00 23.16
C PHE A 177 10.39 6.34 22.84
N THR A 178 11.52 6.59 23.52
CA THR A 178 12.42 7.72 23.27
C THR A 178 13.82 7.26 23.59
N GLN A 179 14.74 7.40 22.63
CA GLN A 179 16.15 7.02 22.82
C GLN A 179 17.01 8.24 23.19
N ASN A 180 16.99 9.28 22.37
CA ASN A 180 17.64 10.55 22.65
C ASN A 180 16.66 11.71 22.40
N THR A 181 16.73 12.75 23.23
CA THR A 181 15.87 13.93 23.13
C THR A 181 16.16 14.78 21.89
N GLU A 182 17.32 14.59 21.26
CA GLU A 182 17.70 15.25 20.00
C GLU A 182 17.29 14.45 18.74
N ASP A 183 16.79 13.22 18.92
CA ASP A 183 16.33 12.40 17.80
C ASP A 183 15.01 12.91 17.23
N SER A 184 14.75 12.54 15.99
CA SER A 184 13.51 12.78 15.29
C SER A 184 12.97 11.44 14.84
N LEU A 185 11.83 11.00 15.38
CA LEU A 185 11.19 9.75 15.02
C LEU A 185 9.97 10.03 14.16
N THR A 186 10.20 10.27 12.87
CA THR A 186 9.15 10.67 11.89
C THR A 186 8.60 9.51 11.09
N ALA A 187 9.34 8.40 11.00
CA ALA A 187 8.96 7.25 10.22
C ALA A 187 8.99 5.98 11.08
N CYS A 188 8.05 5.09 10.82
CA CYS A 188 8.05 3.75 11.37
C CYS A 188 7.50 2.73 10.37
N ALA A 189 7.94 1.49 10.52
CA ALA A 189 7.39 0.37 9.78
C ALA A 189 7.43 -0.90 10.64
N TRP A 190 6.45 -1.78 10.41
CA TRP A 190 6.38 -3.07 11.09
C TRP A 190 7.07 -4.15 10.29
N HIS A 191 7.81 -5.02 10.96
CA HIS A 191 8.16 -6.31 10.37
C HIS A 191 6.91 -7.17 10.19
N ARG A 192 6.96 -8.09 9.22
CA ARG A 192 5.84 -8.98 8.88
C ARG A 192 5.42 -9.88 10.03
N ASP A 193 6.33 -10.16 10.95
CA ASP A 193 6.11 -11.01 12.13
C ASP A 193 5.27 -10.34 13.23
N ALA A 194 4.99 -9.02 13.10
CA ALA A 194 4.31 -8.20 14.10
C ALA A 194 4.99 -8.15 15.48
N LYS A 195 6.23 -8.64 15.60
CA LYS A 195 7.01 -8.63 16.85
C LYS A 195 8.02 -7.51 16.87
N LYS A 196 8.58 -7.17 15.72
CA LYS A 196 9.56 -6.10 15.62
C LYS A 196 9.01 -4.95 14.80
N PHE A 197 9.48 -3.76 15.13
CA PHE A 197 9.27 -2.59 14.31
C PHE A 197 10.58 -1.82 14.17
N VAL A 198 10.64 -1.01 13.13
CA VAL A 198 11.75 -0.11 12.88
C VAL A 198 11.25 1.30 12.92
N THR A 199 12.09 2.19 13.43
CA THR A 199 11.80 3.61 13.52
C THR A 199 13.04 4.42 13.24
N GLY A 200 12.85 5.59 12.66
CA GLY A 200 13.90 6.57 12.48
C GLY A 200 13.30 7.85 11.91
N GLY A 201 14.13 8.84 11.73
CA GLY A 201 13.72 10.06 11.08
C GLY A 201 14.88 10.86 10.55
N ILE A 202 14.65 12.16 10.40
CA ILE A 202 15.60 13.06 9.74
C ILE A 202 16.77 13.49 10.63
N ARG A 203 16.65 13.27 11.95
CA ARG A 203 17.68 13.50 12.96
C ARG A 203 17.78 12.25 13.84
N GLY A 204 18.98 11.99 14.35
CA GLY A 204 19.25 10.78 15.13
C GLY A 204 19.67 9.60 14.28
N GLN A 205 19.37 8.40 14.76
CA GLN A 205 19.72 7.15 14.12
C GLN A 205 18.49 6.35 13.67
N PHE A 206 18.76 5.22 13.04
CA PHE A 206 17.76 4.27 12.60
C PHE A 206 17.74 3.06 13.54
N TYR A 207 16.61 2.86 14.22
CA TYR A 207 16.43 1.90 15.32
C TYR A 207 15.54 0.73 14.91
N GLN A 208 15.87 -0.47 15.37
CA GLN A 208 14.98 -1.61 15.39
C GLN A 208 14.63 -1.95 16.84
N CYS A 209 13.34 -2.07 17.13
CA CYS A 209 12.82 -2.30 18.46
C CYS A 209 11.88 -3.50 18.49
N ASP A 210 11.80 -4.15 19.65
CA ASP A 210 10.82 -5.20 19.94
C ASP A 210 9.50 -4.59 20.48
N LEU A 211 8.45 -5.39 20.58
CA LEU A 211 7.15 -5.01 21.14
C LEU A 211 7.20 -4.51 22.59
N ASP A 212 8.26 -4.85 23.32
CA ASP A 212 8.50 -4.41 24.70
C ASP A 212 9.33 -3.12 24.75
N GLY A 213 9.64 -2.51 23.59
CA GLY A 213 10.34 -1.22 23.50
C GLY A 213 11.84 -1.33 23.70
N ASN A 214 12.33 -2.56 23.85
CA ASN A 214 13.75 -2.85 23.91
C ASN A 214 14.37 -2.64 22.53
N LEU A 215 15.53 -1.99 22.53
CA LEU A 215 16.32 -1.80 21.33
C LEU A 215 17.00 -3.12 20.96
N VAL A 216 16.76 -3.56 19.72
CA VAL A 216 17.34 -4.79 19.16
C VAL A 216 18.64 -4.45 18.45
N ASP A 217 18.58 -3.53 17.48
CA ASP A 217 19.72 -3.14 16.64
C ASP A 217 19.61 -1.66 16.21
N THR A 218 20.73 -1.08 15.82
CA THR A 218 20.84 0.33 15.40
C THR A 218 21.76 0.53 14.22
N TRP A 219 21.38 1.46 13.34
CA TRP A 219 22.21 1.94 12.25
C TRP A 219 22.59 3.40 12.45
N GLU A 220 23.89 3.64 12.65
CA GLU A 220 24.42 4.98 12.86
C GLU A 220 24.50 5.79 11.55
N GLY A 221 24.17 7.07 11.63
CA GLY A 221 24.31 8.01 10.52
C GLY A 221 23.27 7.85 9.39
N VAL A 222 22.34 6.90 9.52
CA VAL A 222 21.25 6.71 8.55
C VAL A 222 20.06 7.56 8.96
N ARG A 223 19.72 8.54 8.13
CA ARG A 223 18.59 9.46 8.36
C ARG A 223 17.51 9.18 7.35
N VAL A 224 16.30 8.90 7.81
CA VAL A 224 15.23 8.34 6.99
C VAL A 224 14.03 9.26 6.95
N LYS A 225 13.41 9.39 5.79
CA LYS A 225 12.12 10.09 5.61
C LYS A 225 10.94 9.14 5.56
N SER A 226 11.18 7.93 5.08
CA SER A 226 10.15 6.90 4.96
C SER A 226 10.79 5.52 5.07
N LEU A 227 10.02 4.59 5.63
CA LEU A 227 10.45 3.22 5.94
C LEU A 227 9.40 2.24 5.42
N CYS A 228 9.87 1.11 4.90
CA CYS A 228 9.03 0.00 4.50
C CYS A 228 9.77 -1.32 4.71
N CYS A 229 9.26 -2.17 5.61
CA CYS A 229 9.82 -3.50 5.79
C CYS A 229 9.42 -4.40 4.63
N ARG A 230 10.38 -5.16 4.10
CA ARG A 230 10.13 -6.14 3.04
C ARG A 230 9.46 -7.39 3.60
N SER A 231 8.79 -8.13 2.71
CA SER A 231 8.12 -9.39 3.03
C SER A 231 9.09 -10.51 3.43
N ASP A 232 10.39 -10.34 3.22
CA ASP A 232 11.43 -11.27 3.65
C ASP A 232 11.63 -11.26 5.18
N GLY A 233 11.11 -10.24 5.88
CA GLY A 233 11.22 -10.06 7.32
C GLY A 233 12.58 -9.58 7.80
N LYS A 234 13.58 -9.47 6.91
CA LYS A 234 14.99 -9.18 7.24
C LYS A 234 15.44 -7.81 6.76
N SER A 235 14.91 -7.39 5.62
CA SER A 235 15.34 -6.19 4.93
C SER A 235 14.33 -5.07 5.14
N VAL A 236 14.84 -3.86 5.36
CA VAL A 236 14.03 -2.64 5.40
C VAL A 236 14.46 -1.70 4.31
N LEU A 237 13.51 -1.30 3.48
CA LEU A 237 13.70 -0.22 2.53
C LEU A 237 13.55 1.11 3.26
N ALA A 238 14.58 1.94 3.19
CA ALA A 238 14.55 3.29 3.71
C ALA A 238 14.84 4.31 2.61
N ALA A 239 14.03 5.36 2.58
CA ALA A 239 14.28 6.54 1.78
C ALA A 239 15.07 7.54 2.63
N ASP A 240 16.33 7.78 2.26
CA ASP A 240 17.25 8.65 2.98
C ASP A 240 17.00 10.13 2.64
N THR A 241 17.34 11.02 3.58
CA THR A 241 17.48 12.47 3.40
C THR A 241 18.34 12.87 2.19
N HIS A 242 19.28 12.02 1.77
CA HIS A 242 20.10 12.22 0.57
C HIS A 242 19.44 11.83 -0.76
N HIS A 243 18.11 11.69 -0.81
CA HIS A 243 17.34 11.33 -2.02
C HIS A 243 17.71 9.96 -2.61
N ARG A 244 18.01 8.99 -1.73
CA ARG A 244 18.35 7.61 -2.10
C ARG A 244 17.33 6.67 -1.48
N ILE A 245 17.09 5.54 -2.15
CA ILE A 245 16.39 4.40 -1.56
C ILE A 245 17.44 3.31 -1.37
N ARG A 246 17.51 2.74 -0.17
CA ARG A 246 18.42 1.64 0.17
C ARG A 246 17.68 0.58 0.95
N SER A 247 18.13 -0.65 0.81
CA SER A 247 17.68 -1.81 1.56
C SER A 247 18.69 -2.12 2.66
N TYR A 248 18.28 -2.03 3.92
CA TYR A 248 19.10 -2.34 5.09
C TYR A 248 18.71 -3.71 5.64
N ASN A 249 19.67 -4.64 5.71
CA ASN A 249 19.49 -5.95 6.33
C ASN A 249 20.04 -5.89 7.77
N PHE A 250 19.15 -6.04 8.75
CA PHE A 250 19.53 -5.99 10.17
C PHE A 250 20.22 -7.26 10.68
N GLU A 251 20.01 -8.42 10.05
CA GLU A 251 20.68 -9.67 10.48
C GLU A 251 22.16 -9.71 10.05
N GLU A 252 22.44 -9.23 8.84
CA GLU A 252 23.78 -9.24 8.25
C GLU A 252 24.52 -7.91 8.42
N MET A 253 23.82 -6.86 8.87
CA MET A 253 24.31 -5.48 8.92
C MET A 253 24.88 -5.02 7.56
N THR A 254 24.15 -5.30 6.48
CA THR A 254 24.50 -4.94 5.10
C THR A 254 23.47 -4.00 4.48
N ASP A 255 23.92 -3.04 3.65
CA ASP A 255 23.05 -2.18 2.84
C ASP A 255 23.19 -2.48 1.33
N PHE A 256 22.06 -2.48 0.63
CA PHE A 256 21.98 -2.67 -0.81
C PHE A 256 21.26 -1.49 -1.46
N THR A 257 21.63 -1.14 -2.70
CA THR A 257 20.95 -0.11 -3.51
C THR A 257 19.79 -0.68 -4.28
#